data_AF-A0A7S7ZDJ8-F1
#
_entry.id   AF-A0A7S7ZDJ8-F1
#
_cell.length_a   1.000
_cell.length_b   1.000
_cell.length_c   1.000
_cell.angle_alpha   90.00
_cell.angle_beta   90.00
_cell.angle_gamma   90.00
#
_symmetry.space_group_name_H-M   'P 1'
#
loop_
_entity.id
_entity.type
_entity.pdbx_description
1 polymer ?
#
loop_
_entity_poly.entity_id
_entity_poly.type
_entity_poly.pdbx_seq_one_letter_code
_entity_poly.pdbx_strand_id
1 'polypeptide(L)'
;MLALAVLAAGHGAQAQSDLSGTWKRNCAERFGLQIDRVAESLYAIRFCGLRRCSADEEWTPKSTILGDPRYKLVSPSELGVRRTDDQTQYFFYRRCPLESEWQRRSEVR
;
A
#
# COMPACT_ATOMS: atom_id res chain seq x y z
N MET A 1 21.28 -50.00 -8.51
CA MET A 1 21.55 -48.61 -8.07
C MET A 1 20.36 -47.75 -8.51
N LEU A 2 19.52 -47.29 -7.57
CA LEU A 2 18.49 -46.29 -7.88
C LEU A 2 18.92 -44.96 -7.25
N ALA A 3 19.18 -43.97 -8.09
CA ALA A 3 19.40 -42.59 -7.68
C ALA A 3 18.04 -41.90 -7.50
N LEU A 4 17.70 -41.49 -6.28
CA LEU A 4 16.65 -40.50 -6.07
C LEU A 4 17.29 -39.12 -6.09
N ALA A 5 17.06 -38.39 -7.18
CA ALA A 5 17.32 -36.96 -7.25
C ALA A 5 16.28 -36.24 -6.38
N VAL A 6 16.73 -35.63 -5.28
CA VAL A 6 15.89 -34.74 -4.48
C VAL A 6 15.84 -33.40 -5.20
N LEU A 7 14.68 -33.09 -5.79
CA LEU A 7 14.40 -31.79 -6.38
C LEU A 7 14.53 -30.71 -5.30
N ALA A 8 15.43 -29.76 -5.54
CA ALA A 8 15.60 -28.58 -4.71
C ALA A 8 14.25 -27.84 -4.61
N ALA A 9 13.73 -27.70 -3.38
CA ALA A 9 12.66 -26.76 -3.10
C ALA A 9 13.24 -25.35 -3.24
N GLY A 10 13.10 -24.78 -4.44
CA GLY A 10 13.23 -23.35 -4.64
C GLY A 10 12.20 -22.68 -3.73
N HIS A 11 12.69 -22.05 -2.67
CA HIS A 11 11.90 -21.11 -1.90
C HIS A 11 11.66 -19.94 -2.82
N GLY A 12 10.58 -20.00 -3.59
CA GLY A 12 10.05 -18.84 -4.26
C GLY A 12 9.81 -17.81 -3.18
N ALA A 13 10.69 -16.79 -3.12
CA ALA A 13 10.36 -15.53 -2.51
C ALA A 13 8.99 -15.17 -3.09
N GLN A 14 7.92 -15.31 -2.29
CA GLN A 14 6.61 -14.83 -2.71
C GLN A 14 6.86 -13.38 -3.07
N ALA A 15 6.77 -13.07 -4.37
CA ALA A 15 6.94 -11.72 -4.86
C ALA A 15 6.04 -10.84 -4.00
N GLN A 16 6.68 -10.00 -3.17
CA GLN A 16 6.00 -9.16 -2.21
C GLN A 16 4.92 -8.41 -2.98
N SER A 17 3.64 -8.63 -2.63
CA SER A 17 2.54 -8.03 -3.38
C SER A 17 2.70 -6.52 -3.31
N ASP A 18 2.88 -5.88 -4.47
CA ASP A 18 3.09 -4.44 -4.54
C ASP A 18 1.93 -3.70 -3.90
N LEU A 19 2.16 -2.94 -2.82
CA LEU A 19 1.11 -2.24 -2.07
C LEU A 19 0.65 -0.94 -2.73
N SER A 20 1.26 -0.58 -3.88
CA SER A 20 0.85 0.57 -4.68
C SER A 20 -0.63 0.50 -5.08
N GLY A 21 -1.28 1.66 -5.11
CA GLY A 21 -2.64 1.80 -5.64
C GLY A 21 -3.56 2.65 -4.77
N THR A 22 -4.85 2.54 -5.06
CA THR A 22 -5.93 3.27 -4.40
C THR A 22 -6.52 2.45 -3.26
N TRP A 23 -6.60 3.06 -2.08
CA TRP A 23 -7.05 2.41 -0.86
C TRP A 23 -8.13 3.25 -0.19
N LYS A 24 -9.31 2.67 0.07
CA LYS A 24 -10.43 3.36 0.72
C LYS A 24 -11.03 2.46 1.80
N ARG A 25 -11.76 3.01 2.77
CA ARG A 25 -12.45 2.16 3.77
C ARG A 25 -13.68 1.51 3.12
N ASN A 26 -14.32 2.24 2.22
CA ASN A 26 -15.33 1.73 1.30
C ASN A 26 -15.05 2.29 -0.11
N CYS A 27 -15.06 1.45 -1.15
CA CYS A 27 -14.74 1.88 -2.51
C CYS A 27 -15.71 2.92 -3.09
N ALA A 28 -16.92 3.05 -2.54
CA ALA A 28 -17.88 4.11 -2.87
C ALA A 28 -17.53 5.48 -2.24
N GLU A 29 -16.59 5.54 -1.29
CA GLU A 29 -16.13 6.81 -0.73
C GLU A 29 -15.40 7.63 -1.79
N ARG A 30 -15.56 8.96 -1.73
CA ARG A 30 -14.89 9.89 -2.65
C ARG A 30 -13.52 10.37 -2.14
N PHE A 31 -13.03 9.75 -1.07
CA PHE A 31 -11.75 10.04 -0.44
C PHE A 31 -11.09 8.76 0.05
N GLY A 32 -9.79 8.83 0.33
CA GLY A 32 -9.00 7.67 0.74
C GLY A 32 -7.51 7.95 0.63
N LEU A 33 -6.73 6.89 0.43
CA LEU A 33 -5.29 6.93 0.34
C LEU A 33 -4.84 6.52 -1.06
N GLN A 34 -3.84 7.22 -1.57
CA GLN A 34 -3.03 6.77 -2.70
C GLN A 34 -1.66 6.37 -2.17
N ILE A 35 -1.28 5.12 -2.42
CA ILE A 35 0.02 4.57 -2.06
C ILE A 35 0.84 4.47 -3.34
N ASP A 36 1.98 5.14 -3.36
CA ASP A 36 2.91 5.12 -4.49
C ASP A 36 4.22 4.46 -4.04
N ARG A 37 4.69 3.46 -4.77
CA ARG A 37 6.02 2.90 -4.59
C ARG A 37 7.09 3.91 -4.99
N VAL A 38 8.03 4.16 -4.08
CA VAL A 38 9.18 5.05 -4.30
C VAL A 38 10.47 4.24 -4.51
N ALA A 39 10.59 3.10 -3.82
CA ALA A 39 11.68 2.14 -3.99
C ALA A 39 11.19 0.71 -3.67
N GLU A 40 12.08 -0.29 -3.65
CA GLU A 40 11.74 -1.72 -3.49
C GLU A 40 10.83 -2.03 -2.28
N SER A 41 11.01 -1.32 -1.17
CA SER A 41 10.17 -1.48 0.02
C SER A 41 9.61 -0.17 0.54
N LEU A 42 9.91 0.96 -0.09
CA LEU A 42 9.56 2.29 0.40
C LEU A 42 8.35 2.87 -0.34
N TYR A 43 7.37 3.35 0.42
CA TYR A 43 6.12 3.89 -0.11
C TYR A 43 5.88 5.33 0.36
N ALA A 44 5.39 6.16 -0.55
CA ALA A 44 4.79 7.46 -0.25
C ALA A 44 3.28 7.29 -0.14
N ILE A 45 2.68 7.90 0.89
CA ILE A 45 1.26 7.75 1.19
C ILE A 45 0.63 9.13 1.19
N ARG A 46 -0.39 9.33 0.35
CA ARG A 46 -1.09 10.60 0.18
C ARG A 46 -2.55 10.41 0.51
N PHE A 47 -3.14 11.34 1.24
CA PHE A 47 -4.60 11.39 1.37
C PHE A 47 -5.17 12.06 0.12
N CYS A 48 -6.15 11.42 -0.49
CA CYS A 48 -6.80 11.90 -1.70
C CYS A 48 -8.29 12.11 -1.47
N GLY A 49 -8.78 13.21 -2.01
CA GLY A 49 -10.19 13.59 -1.93
C GLY A 49 -10.79 13.77 -3.32
N LEU A 50 -11.89 14.53 -3.37
CA LEU A 50 -12.77 14.67 -4.53
C LEU A 50 -12.09 15.09 -5.83
N ARG A 51 -11.01 15.86 -5.77
CA ARG A 51 -10.42 16.53 -6.94
C ARG A 51 -8.93 16.30 -7.12
N ARG A 52 -8.23 15.97 -6.04
CA ARG A 52 -6.78 15.76 -6.03
C ARG A 52 -6.36 15.08 -4.74
N CYS A 53 -5.15 14.54 -4.77
CA CYS A 53 -4.39 14.22 -3.57
C CYS A 53 -3.86 15.48 -2.89
N SER A 54 -3.52 15.40 -1.60
CA SER A 54 -2.77 16.45 -0.91
C SER A 54 -1.58 16.87 -1.76
N ALA A 55 -1.48 18.17 -2.03
CA ALA A 55 -0.40 18.74 -2.84
C ALA A 55 0.85 18.80 -1.96
N ASP A 56 1.93 18.22 -2.47
CA ASP A 56 3.33 18.38 -2.02
C ASP A 56 3.70 17.86 -0.62
N GLU A 57 2.75 17.56 0.25
CA GLU A 57 3.02 16.88 1.52
C GLU A 57 2.43 15.47 1.53
N GLU A 58 3.33 14.50 1.70
CA GLU A 58 2.96 13.14 2.05
C GLU A 58 2.13 13.22 3.34
N TRP A 59 0.97 12.56 3.35
CA TRP A 59 0.12 12.54 4.54
C TRP A 59 0.87 11.95 5.75
N THR A 60 1.90 11.15 5.48
CA THR A 60 2.83 10.62 6.46
C THR A 60 4.23 10.54 5.85
N PRO A 61 5.32 10.61 6.65
CA PRO A 61 6.66 10.28 6.17
C PRO A 61 6.70 8.93 5.44
N LYS A 62 7.44 8.85 4.33
CA LYS A 62 7.70 7.60 3.60
C LYS A 62 7.96 6.44 4.55
N SER A 63 7.32 5.32 4.27
CA SER A 63 7.30 4.16 5.16
C SER A 63 7.61 2.89 4.39
N THR A 64 8.24 1.93 5.07
CA THR A 64 8.33 0.57 4.56
C THR A 64 6.99 -0.17 4.62
N ILE A 65 6.01 0.38 5.36
CA ILE A 65 4.71 -0.19 5.74
C ILE A 65 4.88 -1.48 6.56
N LEU A 66 5.56 -2.47 6.01
CA LEU A 66 5.99 -3.68 6.69
C LEU A 66 6.96 -3.33 7.82
N GLY A 67 6.64 -3.80 9.02
CA GLY A 67 7.40 -3.53 10.24
C GLY A 67 7.22 -2.13 10.83
N ASP A 68 6.52 -1.21 10.14
CA ASP A 68 6.19 0.10 10.68
C ASP A 68 4.93 -0.02 11.55
N PRO A 69 5.00 0.26 12.86
CA PRO A 69 3.87 0.08 13.77
C PRO A 69 2.68 0.99 13.46
N ARG A 70 2.87 2.03 12.63
CA ARG A 70 1.78 2.89 12.13
C ARG A 70 0.86 2.14 11.18
N TYR A 71 1.30 0.98 10.68
CA TYR A 71 0.57 0.19 9.71
C TYR A 71 0.36 -1.23 10.22
N LYS A 72 -0.72 -1.84 9.77
CA LYS A 72 -1.02 -3.25 10.00
C LYS A 72 -1.48 -3.87 8.69
N LEU A 73 -0.58 -4.54 7.98
CA LEU A 73 -0.96 -5.27 6.78
C LEU A 73 -1.70 -6.54 7.20
N VAL A 74 -3.00 -6.61 6.92
CA VAL A 74 -3.85 -7.77 7.26
C VAL A 74 -3.83 -8.79 6.12
N SER A 75 -3.86 -8.30 4.88
CA SER A 75 -3.74 -9.11 3.67
C SER A 75 -3.18 -8.25 2.52
N PRO A 76 -2.83 -8.84 1.36
CA PRO A 76 -2.41 -8.07 0.19
C PRO A 76 -3.40 -6.98 -0.25
N SER A 77 -4.68 -7.08 0.13
CA SER A 77 -5.75 -6.16 -0.23
C SER A 77 -6.38 -5.43 0.96
N GLU A 78 -5.85 -5.59 2.18
CA GLU A 78 -6.35 -4.94 3.39
C GLU A 78 -5.22 -4.41 4.28
N LEU A 79 -5.28 -3.11 4.57
CA LEU A 79 -4.25 -2.35 5.29
C LEU A 79 -4.90 -1.54 6.41
N GLY A 80 -4.48 -1.77 7.65
CA GLY A 80 -4.75 -0.88 8.77
C GLY A 80 -3.76 0.27 8.80
N VAL A 81 -4.26 1.50 9.00
CA VAL A 81 -3.46 2.68 9.35
C VAL A 81 -3.84 3.12 10.76
N ARG A 82 -2.84 3.24 11.64
CA ARG A 82 -3.05 3.60 13.04
C ARG A 82 -3.67 4.99 13.13
N ARG A 83 -4.65 5.14 14.01
CA ARG A 83 -5.31 6.43 14.20
C ARG A 83 -4.41 7.40 14.97
N THR A 84 -4.59 8.69 14.72
CA THR A 84 -3.85 9.75 15.40
C THR A 84 -4.50 10.12 16.75
N ASP A 85 -5.81 9.95 16.87
CA ASP A 85 -6.59 10.24 18.08
C ASP A 85 -6.56 9.10 19.10
N ASP A 86 -6.47 7.85 18.64
CA ASP A 86 -6.31 6.66 19.48
C ASP A 86 -5.28 5.70 18.87
N GLN A 87 -4.07 5.69 19.42
CA GLN A 87 -2.97 4.86 18.91
C GLN A 87 -3.15 3.36 19.17
N THR A 88 -4.18 2.95 19.93
CA THR A 88 -4.52 1.53 20.10
C THR A 88 -5.39 1.00 18.95
N GLN A 89 -5.90 1.90 18.10
CA GLN A 89 -6.85 1.60 17.04
C GLN A 89 -6.30 1.88 15.64
N TYR A 90 -6.90 1.23 14.64
CA TYR A 90 -6.56 1.35 13.23
C TYR A 90 -7.81 1.67 12.41
N PHE A 91 -7.66 2.53 11.39
CA PHE A 91 -8.59 2.59 10.26
C PHE A 91 -8.19 1.55 9.22
N PHE A 92 -9.11 0.66 8.87
CA PHE A 92 -8.87 -0.36 7.85
C PHE A 92 -9.30 0.13 6.47
N TYR A 93 -8.37 0.05 5.54
CA TYR A 93 -8.54 0.37 4.13
C TYR A 93 -8.42 -0.90 3.30
N ARG A 94 -9.19 -0.96 2.23
CA ARG A 94 -9.12 -2.01 1.22
C ARG A 94 -8.65 -1.45 -0.12
N ARG A 95 -8.02 -2.28 -0.94
CA ARG A 95 -7.76 -1.93 -2.33
C ARG A 95 -9.07 -1.69 -3.08
N CYS A 96 -9.08 -0.64 -3.87
CA CYS A 96 -10.18 -0.25 -4.74
C CYS A 96 -9.68 -0.06 -6.18
N PRO A 97 -10.60 -0.06 -7.16
CA PRO A 97 -10.28 0.37 -8.52
C PRO A 97 -9.57 1.73 -8.50
N LEU A 98 -8.68 1.90 -9.46
CA LEU A 98 -7.89 3.11 -9.56
C LEU A 98 -8.76 4.29 -9.98
N GLU A 99 -8.60 5.43 -9.30
CA GLU A 99 -9.29 6.69 -9.60
C GLU A 99 -8.42 7.52 -10.54
N SER A 100 -8.92 7.86 -11.73
CA SER A 100 -8.19 8.68 -12.71
C SER A 100 -7.79 10.04 -12.15
N GLU A 101 -8.66 10.64 -11.32
CA GLU A 101 -8.44 11.94 -10.67
C GLU A 101 -7.29 11.93 -9.64
N TRP A 102 -6.88 10.75 -9.16
CA TRP A 102 -5.83 10.59 -8.16
C TRP A 102 -4.48 10.21 -8.76
N GLN A 103 -4.46 9.90 -10.05
CA GLN A 103 -3.22 9.76 -10.79
C GLN A 103 -2.49 11.10 -10.72
N ARG A 104 -1.33 11.08 -10.06
CA ARG A 104 -0.34 12.11 -10.34
C ARG A 104 -0.06 11.96 -11.82
N ARG A 105 -0.27 13.00 -12.62
CA ARG A 105 0.14 13.04 -14.03
C ARG A 105 1.66 12.79 -14.05
N SER A 106 2.07 11.53 -14.10
CA SER A 106 3.46 11.10 -14.20
C SER A 106 3.86 10.99 -15.66
N GLU A 107 3.45 11.97 -16.47
CA GLU A 107 4.09 12.28 -17.74
C GLU A 107 4.95 13.52 -17.53
N VAL A 108 6.18 13.29 -17.08
CA VAL A 108 7.34 13.98 -17.64
C VAL A 108 8.40 12.90 -17.80
N ARG A 109 8.83 12.74 -19.06
CA ARG A 109 9.91 11.87 -19.55
C ARG A 109 11.18 11.95 -18.71
#